data_AF-A0A2G1VGB6-F1
#
_entry.id   AF-A0A2G1VGB6-F1
#
_cell.length_a   1.000
_cell.length_b   1.000
_cell.length_c   1.000
_cell.angle_alpha   90.00
_cell.angle_beta   90.00
_cell.angle_gamma   90.00
#
_symmetry.space_group_name_H-M   'P 1'
#
loop_
_entity.id
_entity.type
_entity.pdbx_description
1 polymer ?
#
loop_
_entity_poly.entity_id
_entity_poly.type
_entity_poly.pdbx_seq_one_letter_code
_entity_poly.pdbx_strand_id
1 'polypeptide(L)'
;MADHRSFHLWWLALAAGLVPLLTIHITFGVSVLEGHVELCMPYWDSCTSISRTGRYGTSYFIFKGTMLPAALLGILFWWLNSRWLRQLGVHSTGVAWIPWLGLVASVSLGAYTLALGHAGEGFNLTRRIGVVLYFSLTFICELLVSGGLSSHPQWRHAGSRLMNLCQLTLGVGLLSVILNGVAPEFYSRKDDAFEWILAFLINAHALWLAFLWRKNRFRVRLWAG
;
A
#
# COMPACT_ATOMS: atom_id res chain seq x y z
N MET A 1 3.99 12.85 -39.23
CA MET A 1 4.61 11.89 -38.29
C MET A 1 4.31 12.38 -36.89
N ALA A 2 3.44 11.68 -36.15
CA ALA A 2 3.12 12.08 -34.77
C ALA A 2 4.31 11.75 -33.86
N ASP A 3 4.85 12.76 -33.19
CA ASP A 3 5.98 12.61 -32.26
C ASP A 3 5.54 11.83 -31.02
N HIS A 4 5.92 10.55 -30.94
CA HIS A 4 5.55 9.68 -29.84
C HIS A 4 6.48 9.88 -28.65
N ARG A 5 6.15 10.82 -27.76
CA ARG A 5 6.85 10.92 -26.47
C ARG A 5 6.50 9.71 -25.60
N SER A 6 7.51 8.92 -25.27
CA SER A 6 7.36 7.75 -24.40
C SER A 6 8.09 7.98 -23.08
N PHE A 7 7.33 8.06 -21.99
CA PHE A 7 7.86 8.31 -20.65
C PHE A 7 8.09 7.00 -19.91
N HIS A 8 9.22 6.91 -19.21
CA HIS A 8 9.51 5.83 -18.28
C HIS A 8 8.69 6.03 -17.00
N LEU A 9 7.88 5.04 -16.61
CA LEU A 9 6.94 5.17 -15.48
C LEU A 9 7.39 4.49 -14.19
N TRP A 10 8.62 3.97 -14.14
CA TRP A 10 9.11 3.27 -12.95
C TRP A 10 9.21 4.18 -11.72
N TRP A 11 9.44 5.49 -11.90
CA TRP A 11 9.46 6.46 -10.80
C TRP A 11 8.08 6.62 -10.15
N LEU A 12 7.00 6.46 -10.92
CA LEU A 12 5.63 6.56 -10.40
C LEU A 12 5.32 5.35 -9.52
N ALA A 13 5.68 4.15 -9.97
CA ALA A 13 5.60 2.95 -9.13
C ALA A 13 6.48 3.06 -7.88
N LEU A 14 7.68 3.62 -8.02
CA LEU A 14 8.56 3.85 -6.88
C LEU A 14 7.93 4.83 -5.88
N ALA A 15 7.36 5.93 -6.36
CA ALA A 15 6.68 6.91 -5.52
C ALA A 15 5.43 6.30 -4.83
N ALA A 16 4.67 5.45 -5.53
CA ALA A 16 3.50 4.79 -4.97
C ALA A 16 3.84 3.88 -3.77
N GLY A 17 5.03 3.27 -3.73
CA GLY A 17 5.50 2.48 -2.58
C GLY A 17 6.33 3.28 -1.56
N LEU A 18 7.16 4.23 -2.01
CA LEU A 18 8.03 5.00 -1.10
C LEU A 18 7.27 6.08 -0.35
N VAL A 19 6.31 6.78 -0.97
CA VAL A 19 5.63 7.90 -0.31
C VAL A 19 4.86 7.44 0.93
N PRO A 20 4.00 6.40 0.89
CA PRO A 20 3.35 5.91 2.11
C PRO A 20 4.36 5.44 3.16
N LEU A 21 5.38 4.68 2.74
CA LEU A 21 6.38 4.14 3.66
C LEU A 21 7.19 5.24 4.35
N LEU A 22 7.67 6.24 3.61
CA LEU A 22 8.38 7.37 4.19
C LEU A 22 7.44 8.22 5.05
N THR A 23 6.19 8.39 4.64
CA THR A 23 5.19 9.16 5.41
C THR A 23 5.05 8.58 6.82
N ILE A 24 4.79 7.27 6.96
CA ILE A 24 4.55 6.67 8.28
C ILE A 24 5.77 6.76 9.21
N HIS A 25 6.98 6.68 8.65
CA HIS A 25 8.22 6.78 9.44
C HIS A 25 8.57 8.21 9.80
N ILE A 26 8.38 9.16 8.88
CA ILE A 26 8.60 10.58 9.15
C ILE A 26 7.58 11.06 10.19
N THR A 27 6.31 10.68 10.06
CA THR A 27 5.27 11.09 11.03
C THR A 27 5.51 10.45 12.39
N PHE A 28 6.01 9.22 12.45
CA PHE A 28 6.49 8.62 13.70
C PHE A 28 7.62 9.45 14.33
N GLY A 29 8.69 9.74 13.56
CA GLY A 29 9.83 10.52 14.06
C GLY A 29 9.42 11.91 14.56
N VAL A 30 8.60 12.63 13.79
CA VAL A 30 8.08 13.95 14.19
C VAL A 30 7.19 13.85 15.43
N SER A 31 6.31 12.85 15.48
CA SER A 31 5.41 12.63 16.63
C SER A 31 6.18 12.30 17.92
N VAL A 32 7.30 11.58 17.81
CA VAL A 32 8.22 11.35 18.94
C VAL A 32 8.90 12.65 19.38
N LEU A 33 9.41 13.44 18.43
CA LEU A 33 10.08 14.72 18.74
C LEU A 33 9.14 15.73 19.40
N GLU A 34 7.85 15.71 19.05
CA GLU A 34 6.82 16.58 19.63
C GLU A 34 6.19 16.00 20.91
N GLY A 35 6.63 14.82 21.38
CA GLY A 35 6.15 14.19 22.61
C GLY A 35 4.73 13.62 22.52
N HIS A 36 4.24 13.37 21.31
CA HIS A 36 2.91 12.79 21.06
C HIS A 36 2.91 11.25 21.11
N VAL A 37 4.06 10.62 20.91
CA VAL A 37 4.27 9.17 20.90
C VAL A 37 5.61 8.83 21.55
N GLU A 38 5.72 7.67 22.20
CA GLU A 38 6.95 7.19 22.80
C GLU A 38 7.95 6.68 21.75
N LEU A 39 9.25 6.88 22.00
CA LEU A 39 10.31 6.31 21.17
C LEU A 39 10.40 4.80 21.42
N CYS A 40 10.11 4.01 20.40
CA CYS A 40 10.25 2.55 20.41
C CYS A 40 10.58 2.01 19.02
N MET A 41 10.78 0.70 18.90
CA MET A 41 10.75 0.01 17.62
C MET A 41 9.31 -0.46 17.30
N PRO A 42 8.51 0.26 16.48
CA PRO A 42 7.06 0.06 16.41
C PRO A 42 6.65 -1.32 15.89
N TYR A 43 7.49 -1.92 15.06
CA TYR A 43 7.28 -3.23 14.46
C TYR A 43 7.51 -4.42 15.43
N TRP A 44 8.11 -4.18 16.61
CA TRP A 44 8.38 -5.23 17.62
C TRP A 44 7.72 -4.88 18.96
N ASP A 45 7.87 -3.63 19.38
CA ASP A 45 7.46 -3.15 20.70
C ASP A 45 5.97 -2.77 20.76
N SER A 46 5.33 -2.57 19.60
CA SER A 46 3.90 -2.27 19.50
C SER A 46 3.47 -1.01 20.28
N CYS A 47 4.35 -0.02 20.41
CA CYS A 47 4.06 1.16 21.24
C CYS A 47 3.05 2.15 20.62
N THR A 48 2.83 2.09 19.29
CA THR A 48 1.95 3.01 18.60
C THR A 48 1.40 2.43 17.29
N SER A 49 0.10 2.60 17.04
CA SER A 49 -0.47 2.47 15.69
C SER A 49 0.12 3.50 14.73
N ILE A 50 0.13 3.18 13.44
CA ILE A 50 0.46 4.15 12.37
C ILE A 50 -0.49 5.33 12.46
N SER A 51 -1.78 5.04 12.68
CA SER A 51 -2.81 6.05 12.84
C SER A 51 -2.50 7.07 13.92
N ARG A 52 -1.93 6.67 15.07
CA ARG A 52 -1.62 7.60 16.15
C ARG A 52 -0.49 8.56 15.78
N THR A 53 0.48 8.13 14.98
CA THR A 53 1.64 8.95 14.58
C THR A 53 1.27 10.20 13.78
N GLY A 54 0.14 10.20 13.07
CA GLY A 54 -0.30 11.32 12.21
C GLY A 54 -1.50 12.10 12.75
N ARG A 55 -1.81 12.03 14.05
CA ARG A 55 -3.04 12.65 14.62
C ARG A 55 -2.87 14.07 15.13
N TYR A 56 -1.69 14.45 15.60
CA TYR A 56 -1.47 15.68 16.37
C TYR A 56 -0.26 16.45 15.85
N GLY A 57 -0.13 17.71 16.26
CA GLY A 57 1.04 18.53 15.97
C GLY A 57 1.38 18.68 14.49
N THR A 58 2.67 18.74 14.18
CA THR A 58 3.16 18.86 12.79
C THR A 58 2.95 17.56 12.03
N SER A 59 3.02 16.41 12.69
CA SER A 59 2.86 15.11 12.05
C SER A 59 1.47 14.94 11.40
N TYR A 60 0.44 15.59 11.93
CA TYR A 60 -0.89 15.67 11.30
C TYR A 60 -0.85 16.26 9.88
N PHE A 61 -0.18 17.40 9.71
CA PHE A 61 -0.10 18.08 8.41
C PHE A 61 0.78 17.31 7.44
N ILE A 62 1.89 16.74 7.91
CA ILE A 62 2.77 15.89 7.11
C ILE A 62 1.98 14.67 6.61
N PHE A 63 1.31 13.95 7.52
CA PHE A 63 0.57 12.73 7.18
C PHE A 63 -0.49 13.02 6.11
N LYS A 64 -1.32 14.06 6.30
CA LYS A 64 -2.35 14.41 5.30
C LYS A 64 -1.74 14.93 3.99
N GLY A 65 -0.72 15.78 4.10
CA GLY A 65 -0.06 16.42 2.99
C GLY A 65 0.63 15.43 2.05
N THR A 66 1.08 14.28 2.55
CA THR A 66 1.76 13.26 1.74
C THR A 66 0.90 12.02 1.46
N MET A 67 0.05 11.59 2.39
CA MET A 67 -0.77 10.39 2.22
C MET A 67 -1.95 10.60 1.25
N LEU A 68 -2.49 11.83 1.15
CA LEU A 68 -3.50 12.15 0.13
C LEU A 68 -2.94 12.10 -1.30
N PRO A 69 -1.78 12.72 -1.61
CA PRO A 69 -1.10 12.46 -2.88
C PRO A 69 -0.76 10.98 -3.09
N ALA A 70 -0.37 10.25 -2.03
CA ALA A 70 -0.09 8.82 -2.13
C ALA A 70 -1.33 8.01 -2.55
N ALA A 71 -2.52 8.38 -2.08
CA ALA A 71 -3.77 7.78 -2.54
C ALA A 71 -3.98 8.00 -4.05
N LEU A 72 -3.74 9.21 -4.56
CA LEU A 72 -3.83 9.49 -6.00
C LEU A 72 -2.79 8.68 -6.81
N LEU A 73 -1.56 8.59 -6.30
CA LEU A 73 -0.53 7.74 -6.88
C LEU A 73 -0.95 6.27 -6.90
N GLY A 74 -1.63 5.79 -5.85
CA GLY A 74 -2.19 4.44 -5.77
C GLY A 74 -3.19 4.14 -6.90
N ILE A 75 -4.11 5.06 -7.18
CA ILE A 75 -5.07 4.91 -8.30
C ILE A 75 -4.32 4.71 -9.62
N LEU A 76 -3.36 5.60 -9.90
CA LEU A 76 -2.55 5.53 -11.12
C LEU A 76 -1.71 4.26 -11.16
N PHE A 77 -1.10 3.88 -10.04
CA PHE A 77 -0.26 2.70 -9.93
C PHE A 77 -1.03 1.41 -10.26
N TRP A 78 -2.22 1.22 -9.70
CA TRP A 78 -3.02 0.02 -9.98
C TRP A 78 -3.55 -0.01 -11.40
N TRP A 79 -4.01 1.14 -11.92
CA TRP A 79 -4.42 1.24 -13.32
C TRP A 79 -3.28 0.88 -14.28
N LEU A 80 -2.08 1.40 -14.03
CA LEU A 80 -0.89 1.12 -14.83
C LEU A 80 -0.42 -0.33 -14.70
N ASN A 81 -0.55 -0.98 -13.53
CA ASN A 81 -0.23 -2.41 -13.39
C ASN A 81 -1.13 -3.30 -14.27
N SER A 82 -2.44 -3.01 -14.34
CA SER A 82 -3.34 -3.72 -15.25
C SER A 82 -2.93 -3.53 -16.70
N ARG A 83 -2.62 -2.29 -17.10
CA ARG A 83 -2.15 -1.98 -18.46
C ARG A 83 -0.84 -2.67 -18.78
N TRP A 84 0.10 -2.71 -17.84
CA TRP A 84 1.38 -3.38 -18.00
C TRP A 84 1.21 -4.88 -18.23
N LEU A 85 0.41 -5.56 -17.39
CA LEU A 85 0.13 -6.99 -17.56
C LEU A 85 -0.52 -7.29 -18.93
N ARG A 86 -1.46 -6.47 -19.37
CA ARG A 86 -2.07 -6.61 -20.70
C ARG A 86 -1.06 -6.41 -21.84
N GLN A 87 -0.12 -5.48 -21.69
CA GLN A 87 0.97 -5.31 -22.69
C GLN A 87 1.93 -6.50 -22.73
N LEU A 88 2.07 -7.24 -21.62
CA LEU A 88 2.77 -8.51 -21.58
C LEU A 88 1.94 -9.68 -22.16
N GLY A 89 0.72 -9.43 -22.67
CA GLY A 89 -0.16 -10.47 -23.19
C GLY A 89 -0.93 -11.24 -22.11
N VAL A 90 -0.91 -10.78 -20.85
CA VAL A 90 -1.67 -11.40 -19.77
C VAL A 90 -3.08 -10.82 -19.76
N HIS A 91 -4.03 -11.59 -20.30
CA HIS A 91 -5.44 -11.23 -20.39
C HIS A 91 -6.29 -12.16 -19.54
N SER A 92 -6.55 -11.76 -18.28
CA SER A 92 -7.47 -12.47 -17.39
C SER A 92 -8.50 -11.53 -16.79
N THR A 93 -9.63 -12.08 -16.34
CA THR A 93 -10.66 -11.31 -15.63
C THR A 93 -10.10 -10.62 -14.39
N GLY A 94 -9.19 -11.29 -13.66
CA GLY A 94 -8.49 -10.70 -12.52
C GLY A 94 -7.71 -9.43 -12.90
N VAL A 95 -6.95 -9.47 -14.00
CA VAL A 95 -6.22 -8.28 -14.49
C VAL A 95 -7.17 -7.14 -14.84
N ALA A 96 -8.38 -7.43 -15.31
CA ALA A 96 -9.38 -6.41 -15.61
C ALA A 96 -9.95 -5.70 -14.37
N TRP A 97 -9.98 -6.37 -13.22
CA TRP A 97 -10.51 -5.82 -11.97
C TRP A 97 -9.50 -5.01 -11.14
N ILE A 98 -8.19 -5.21 -11.34
CA ILE A 98 -7.12 -4.46 -10.65
C ILE A 98 -7.38 -2.93 -10.59
N PRO A 99 -7.71 -2.20 -11.68
CA PRO A 99 -7.91 -0.76 -11.59
C PRO A 99 -9.09 -0.37 -10.69
N TRP A 100 -10.17 -1.15 -10.68
CA TRP A 100 -11.35 -0.87 -9.88
C TRP A 100 -11.11 -1.16 -8.40
N LEU A 101 -10.48 -2.29 -8.09
CA LEU A 101 -10.08 -2.63 -6.73
C LEU A 101 -9.08 -1.60 -6.19
N GLY A 102 -8.09 -1.21 -7.00
CA GLY A 102 -7.11 -0.19 -6.66
C GLY A 102 -7.71 1.20 -6.48
N LEU A 103 -8.73 1.56 -7.26
CA LEU A 103 -9.49 2.79 -7.09
C LEU A 103 -10.19 2.82 -5.73
N VAL A 104 -10.95 1.77 -5.41
CA VAL A 104 -11.67 1.69 -4.12
C VAL A 104 -10.68 1.69 -2.96
N ALA A 105 -9.60 0.89 -3.03
CA ALA A 105 -8.53 0.88 -2.04
C ALA A 105 -7.98 2.29 -1.77
N SER A 106 -7.66 3.02 -2.84
CA SER A 106 -7.05 4.34 -2.74
C SER A 106 -8.02 5.41 -2.25
N VAL A 107 -9.28 5.36 -2.66
CA VAL A 107 -10.33 6.23 -2.11
C VAL A 107 -10.54 5.95 -0.63
N SER A 108 -10.51 4.69 -0.20
CA SER A 108 -10.57 4.31 1.21
C SER A 108 -9.38 4.85 2.00
N LEU A 109 -8.16 4.83 1.44
CA LEU A 109 -6.99 5.48 2.04
C LEU A 109 -7.17 7.00 2.17
N GLY A 110 -7.73 7.64 1.15
CA GLY A 110 -8.06 9.06 1.17
C GLY A 110 -9.07 9.41 2.26
N ALA A 111 -10.16 8.66 2.36
CA ALA A 111 -11.19 8.84 3.39
C ALA A 111 -10.63 8.61 4.80
N TYR A 112 -9.84 7.56 4.99
CA TYR A 112 -9.09 7.30 6.24
C TYR A 112 -8.22 8.49 6.62
N THR A 113 -7.45 9.01 5.65
CA THR A 113 -6.52 10.12 5.86
C THR A 113 -7.25 11.41 6.22
N LEU A 114 -8.37 11.72 5.56
CA LEU A 114 -9.20 12.89 5.86
C LEU A 114 -9.80 12.82 7.28
N ALA A 115 -10.29 11.64 7.67
CA ALA A 115 -10.86 11.40 8.99
C ALA A 115 -9.82 11.44 10.12
N LEU A 116 -8.54 11.27 9.82
CA LEU A 116 -7.46 11.34 10.80
C LEU A 116 -7.41 12.71 11.50
N GLY A 117 -7.17 12.72 12.81
CA GLY A 117 -7.12 13.92 13.65
C GLY A 117 -8.49 14.51 14.03
N HIS A 118 -9.59 13.91 13.58
CA HIS A 118 -10.94 14.33 13.99
C HIS A 118 -11.53 13.38 15.04
N ALA A 119 -12.24 13.95 16.02
CA ALA A 119 -12.94 13.21 17.07
C ALA A 119 -14.40 12.94 16.69
N GLY A 120 -14.95 11.83 17.18
CA GLY A 120 -16.35 11.45 16.98
C GLY A 120 -16.50 10.05 16.38
N GLU A 121 -17.64 9.41 16.65
CA GLU A 121 -17.92 8.03 16.22
C GLU A 121 -17.89 7.87 14.70
N GLY A 122 -18.42 8.85 13.97
CA GLY A 122 -18.39 8.86 12.50
C GLY A 122 -16.96 8.78 11.96
N PHE A 123 -16.05 9.62 12.46
CA PHE A 123 -14.63 9.60 12.05
C PHE A 123 -13.90 8.33 12.52
N ASN A 124 -14.26 7.77 13.68
CA ASN A 124 -13.73 6.47 14.12
C ASN A 124 -14.12 5.34 13.17
N LEU A 125 -15.39 5.31 12.75
CA LEU A 125 -15.91 4.33 11.81
C LEU A 125 -15.26 4.50 10.43
N THR A 126 -15.17 5.73 9.91
CA THR A 126 -14.49 6.02 8.64
C THR A 126 -13.03 5.56 8.66
N ARG A 127 -12.30 5.79 9.76
CA ARG A 127 -10.92 5.32 9.87
C ARG A 127 -10.84 3.80 9.85
N ARG A 128 -11.69 3.12 10.63
CA ARG A 128 -11.72 1.64 10.67
C ARG A 128 -12.05 1.04 9.31
N ILE A 129 -13.11 1.51 8.67
CA ILE A 129 -13.52 1.01 7.35
C ILE A 129 -12.44 1.34 6.29
N GLY A 130 -11.94 2.57 6.31
CA GLY A 130 -10.97 3.05 5.33
C GLY A 130 -9.66 2.26 5.36
N VAL A 131 -9.10 2.00 6.55
CA VAL A 131 -7.86 1.24 6.69
C VAL A 131 -8.05 -0.22 6.29
N VAL A 132 -9.14 -0.87 6.74
CA VAL A 132 -9.44 -2.27 6.39
C VAL A 132 -9.62 -2.43 4.88
N LEU A 133 -10.45 -1.60 4.25
CA LEU A 133 -10.65 -1.65 2.80
C LEU A 133 -9.37 -1.38 2.04
N TYR A 134 -8.57 -0.39 2.46
CA TYR A 134 -7.28 -0.11 1.83
C TYR A 134 -6.35 -1.32 1.87
N PHE A 135 -6.10 -1.91 3.04
CA PHE A 135 -5.22 -3.07 3.19
C PHE A 135 -5.73 -4.29 2.42
N SER A 136 -7.01 -4.65 2.59
CA SER A 136 -7.57 -5.85 1.97
C SER A 136 -7.62 -5.76 0.44
N LEU A 137 -8.09 -4.64 -0.12
CA LEU A 137 -8.20 -4.48 -1.57
C LEU A 137 -6.83 -4.31 -2.23
N THR A 138 -5.91 -3.61 -1.57
CA THR A 138 -4.50 -3.52 -2.01
C THR A 138 -3.87 -4.91 -2.08
N PHE A 139 -4.01 -5.71 -1.02
CA PHE A 139 -3.50 -7.07 -0.99
C PHE A 139 -4.09 -7.96 -2.11
N ILE A 140 -5.38 -7.82 -2.42
CA ILE A 140 -6.00 -8.52 -3.56
C ILE A 140 -5.35 -8.06 -4.88
N CYS A 141 -5.11 -6.77 -5.07
CA CYS A 141 -4.40 -6.28 -6.26
C CYS A 141 -3.00 -6.87 -6.37
N GLU A 142 -2.25 -6.96 -5.27
CA GLU A 142 -0.92 -7.59 -5.24
C GLU A 142 -0.96 -9.06 -5.64
N LEU A 143 -1.94 -9.82 -5.12
CA LEU A 143 -2.17 -11.22 -5.51
C LEU A 143 -2.47 -11.36 -7.00
N LEU A 144 -3.35 -10.50 -7.54
CA LEU A 144 -3.73 -10.53 -8.95
C LEU A 144 -2.55 -10.20 -9.88
N VAL A 145 -1.73 -9.20 -9.51
CA VAL A 145 -0.53 -8.84 -10.27
C VAL A 145 0.51 -9.96 -10.21
N SER A 146 0.77 -10.49 -9.01
CA SER A 146 1.74 -11.58 -8.80
C SER A 146 1.33 -12.83 -9.54
N GLY A 147 0.04 -13.18 -9.48
CA GLY A 147 -0.56 -14.29 -10.21
C GLY A 147 -0.40 -14.11 -11.72
N GLY A 148 -0.73 -12.93 -12.24
CA GLY A 148 -0.58 -12.60 -13.67
C GLY A 148 0.89 -12.67 -14.15
N LEU A 149 1.85 -12.24 -13.34
CA LEU A 149 3.28 -12.39 -13.67
C LEU A 149 3.75 -13.84 -13.57
N SER A 150 3.24 -14.60 -12.60
CA SER A 150 3.61 -16.00 -12.38
C SER A 150 3.18 -16.91 -13.54
N SER A 151 2.11 -16.56 -14.24
CA SER A 151 1.62 -17.29 -15.42
C SER A 151 2.37 -16.93 -16.71
N HIS A 152 3.15 -15.85 -16.72
CA HIS A 152 3.90 -15.42 -17.90
C HIS A 152 5.28 -16.12 -17.98
N PRO A 153 5.65 -16.78 -19.09
CA PRO A 153 6.88 -17.59 -19.19
C PRO A 153 8.17 -16.86 -18.77
N GLN A 154 8.36 -15.62 -19.25
CA GLN A 154 9.56 -14.83 -18.95
C GLN A 154 9.58 -14.23 -17.52
N TRP A 155 8.41 -14.05 -16.89
CA TRP A 155 8.28 -13.35 -15.60
C TRP A 155 7.88 -14.29 -14.46
N ARG A 156 7.70 -15.59 -14.74
CA ARG A 156 7.28 -16.63 -13.80
C ARG A 156 8.03 -16.61 -12.48
N HIS A 157 9.36 -16.52 -12.52
CA HIS A 157 10.20 -16.49 -11.32
C HIS A 157 9.98 -15.22 -10.48
N ALA A 158 9.86 -14.06 -11.13
CA ALA A 158 9.59 -12.80 -10.42
C ALA A 158 8.18 -12.81 -9.82
N GLY A 159 7.17 -13.24 -10.60
CA GLY A 159 5.79 -13.41 -10.13
C GLY A 159 5.67 -14.39 -8.97
N SER A 160 6.39 -15.51 -9.01
CA SER A 160 6.42 -16.48 -7.90
C SER A 160 7.04 -15.91 -6.64
N ARG A 161 8.12 -15.10 -6.74
CA ARG A 161 8.70 -14.44 -5.56
C ARG A 161 7.75 -13.39 -4.96
N LEU A 162 7.06 -12.62 -5.80
CA LEU A 162 6.01 -11.72 -5.36
C LEU A 162 4.84 -12.48 -4.71
N MET A 163 4.49 -13.65 -5.24
CA MET A 163 3.48 -14.51 -4.64
C MET A 163 3.90 -15.01 -3.24
N ASN A 164 5.18 -15.36 -3.05
CA ASN A 164 5.70 -15.73 -1.73
C ASN A 164 5.58 -14.56 -0.74
N LEU A 165 5.82 -13.31 -1.21
CA LEU A 165 5.61 -12.12 -0.39
C LEU A 165 4.14 -11.93 -0.04
N CYS A 166 3.21 -12.18 -0.97
CA CYS A 166 1.78 -12.18 -0.67
C CYS A 166 1.39 -13.29 0.33
N GLN A 167 1.97 -14.49 0.22
CA GLN A 167 1.75 -15.58 1.18
C GLN A 167 2.26 -15.23 2.57
N LEU A 168 3.43 -14.57 2.68
CA LEU A 168 3.95 -14.04 3.93
C LEU A 168 2.99 -12.99 4.52
N THR A 169 2.54 -12.04 3.70
CA THR A 169 1.60 -10.98 4.12
C THR A 169 0.28 -11.58 4.63
N LEU A 170 -0.26 -12.56 3.90
CA LEU A 170 -1.45 -13.30 4.32
C LEU A 170 -1.20 -14.06 5.62
N GLY A 171 -0.05 -14.74 5.74
CA GLY A 171 0.33 -15.47 6.95
C GLY A 171 0.38 -14.57 8.18
N VAL A 172 0.96 -13.37 8.05
CA VAL A 172 0.98 -12.35 9.11
C VAL A 172 -0.45 -11.88 9.45
N GLY A 173 -1.28 -11.59 8.45
CA GLY A 173 -2.66 -11.16 8.67
C GLY A 173 -3.53 -12.24 9.32
N LEU A 174 -3.41 -13.49 8.88
CA LEU A 174 -4.11 -14.63 9.47
C LEU A 174 -3.64 -14.90 10.91
N LEU A 175 -2.33 -14.81 11.16
CA LEU A 175 -1.78 -14.94 12.50
C LEU A 175 -2.34 -13.88 13.44
N SER A 176 -2.44 -12.62 12.98
CA SER A 176 -3.09 -11.53 13.73
C SER A 176 -4.54 -11.88 14.11
N VAL A 177 -5.35 -12.35 13.15
CA VAL A 177 -6.75 -12.74 13.40
C VAL A 177 -6.86 -13.93 14.35
N ILE A 178 -6.02 -14.95 14.17
CA ILE A 178 -6.00 -16.15 15.04
C ILE A 178 -5.62 -15.76 16.47
N LEU A 179 -4.58 -14.95 16.65
CA LEU A 179 -4.15 -14.49 17.97
C LEU A 179 -5.22 -13.64 18.65
N ASN A 180 -5.92 -12.78 17.92
CA ASN A 180 -7.04 -12.03 18.45
C ASN A 180 -8.16 -12.95 18.99
N GLY A 181 -8.40 -14.11 18.35
CA GLY A 181 -9.40 -15.08 18.79
C GLY A 181 -8.95 -16.02 19.92
N VAL A 182 -7.69 -16.47 19.90
CA VAL A 182 -7.18 -17.52 20.81
C VAL A 182 -6.44 -16.94 22.01
N ALA A 183 -5.77 -15.80 21.85
CA ALA A 183 -4.95 -15.16 22.89
C ALA A 183 -5.13 -13.63 22.88
N PRO A 184 -6.36 -13.13 23.13
CA PRO A 184 -6.70 -11.71 22.98
C PRO A 184 -5.84 -10.78 23.83
N GLU A 185 -5.46 -11.18 25.05
CA GLU A 185 -4.56 -10.38 25.90
C GLU A 185 -3.14 -10.29 25.36
N PHE A 186 -2.67 -11.33 24.67
CA PHE A 186 -1.37 -11.28 24.02
C PHE A 186 -1.45 -10.41 22.76
N TYR A 187 -2.52 -10.57 21.98
CA TYR A 187 -2.75 -9.81 20.77
C TYR A 187 -2.89 -8.30 21.03
N SER A 188 -3.64 -7.89 22.04
CA SER A 188 -3.84 -6.47 22.37
C SER A 188 -2.54 -5.74 22.78
N ARG A 189 -1.47 -6.48 23.08
CA ARG A 189 -0.12 -5.93 23.33
C ARG A 189 0.74 -5.85 22.06
N LYS A 190 0.25 -6.35 20.93
CA LYS A 190 1.03 -6.58 19.69
C LYS A 190 0.30 -6.17 18.41
N ASP A 191 -0.94 -5.70 18.50
CA ASP A 191 -1.79 -5.37 17.36
C ASP A 191 -1.21 -4.25 16.50
N ASP A 192 -0.64 -3.21 17.12
CA ASP A 192 0.05 -2.14 16.42
C ASP A 192 1.26 -2.69 15.63
N ALA A 193 2.06 -3.59 16.21
CA ALA A 193 3.19 -4.19 15.50
C ALA A 193 2.75 -4.96 14.24
N PHE A 194 1.62 -5.66 14.28
CA PHE A 194 1.04 -6.29 13.08
C PHE A 194 0.65 -5.26 12.01
N GLU A 195 0.06 -4.12 12.40
CA GLU A 195 -0.27 -3.02 11.47
C GLU A 195 0.99 -2.53 10.73
N TRP A 196 2.07 -2.28 11.47
CA TRP A 196 3.35 -1.84 10.90
C TRP A 196 3.98 -2.87 9.96
N ILE A 197 4.00 -4.15 10.35
CA ILE A 197 4.53 -5.23 9.51
C ILE A 197 3.73 -5.35 8.22
N LEU A 198 2.39 -5.34 8.29
CA LEU A 198 1.53 -5.41 7.11
C LEU A 198 1.73 -4.21 6.19
N ALA A 199 1.83 -2.99 6.75
CA ALA A 199 2.10 -1.78 5.98
C ALA A 199 3.44 -1.89 5.23
N PHE A 200 4.48 -2.40 5.89
CA PHE A 200 5.78 -2.60 5.27
C PHE A 200 5.75 -3.64 4.15
N LEU A 201 5.12 -4.80 4.36
CA LEU A 201 5.08 -5.87 3.37
C LEU A 201 4.36 -5.46 2.09
N ILE A 202 3.23 -4.75 2.22
CA ILE A 202 2.49 -4.19 1.07
C ILE A 202 3.35 -3.17 0.31
N ASN A 203 3.98 -2.24 1.01
CA ASN A 203 4.85 -1.27 0.35
C ASN A 203 6.08 -1.93 -0.29
N ALA A 204 6.66 -2.97 0.33
CA ALA A 204 7.76 -3.74 -0.23
C ALA A 204 7.38 -4.42 -1.55
N HIS A 205 6.13 -4.91 -1.66
CA HIS A 205 5.60 -5.46 -2.92
C HIS A 205 5.54 -4.39 -4.02
N ALA A 206 4.96 -3.23 -3.70
CA ALA A 206 4.89 -2.11 -4.65
C ALA A 206 6.28 -1.62 -5.10
N LEU A 207 7.25 -1.55 -4.20
CA LEU A 207 8.64 -1.22 -4.52
C LEU A 207 9.27 -2.26 -5.45
N TRP A 208 9.01 -3.54 -5.21
CA TRP A 208 9.48 -4.60 -6.11
C TRP A 208 8.87 -4.45 -7.51
N LEU A 209 7.57 -4.18 -7.62
CA LEU A 209 6.93 -3.89 -8.91
C LEU A 209 7.59 -2.70 -9.62
N ALA A 210 7.99 -1.65 -8.90
CA ALA A 210 8.73 -0.52 -9.48
C ALA A 210 10.06 -0.96 -10.11
N PHE A 211 10.81 -1.85 -9.45
CA PHE A 211 12.04 -2.41 -10.02
C PHE A 211 11.76 -3.29 -11.25
N LEU A 212 10.67 -4.05 -11.26
CA LEU A 212 10.26 -4.84 -12.44
C LEU A 212 9.88 -3.95 -13.62
N TRP A 213 9.14 -2.86 -13.38
CA TRP A 213 8.82 -1.87 -14.41
C TRP A 213 10.08 -1.23 -14.99
N ARG A 214 11.07 -0.91 -14.14
CA ARG A 214 12.38 -0.40 -14.59
C ARG A 214 13.11 -1.42 -15.47
N LYS A 215 13.15 -2.69 -15.06
CA LYS A 215 13.78 -3.78 -15.83
C LYS A 215 13.08 -4.03 -17.18
N ASN A 216 11.75 -4.00 -17.21
CA ASN A 216 10.94 -4.16 -18.40
C ASN A 216 10.97 -2.92 -19.32
N ARG A 217 11.52 -1.78 -18.84
CA ARG A 217 11.45 -0.47 -19.51
C ARG A 217 10.01 -0.10 -19.87
N PHE A 218 9.07 -0.39 -18.98
CA PHE A 218 7.64 -0.13 -19.20
C PHE A 218 7.40 1.34 -19.58
N ARG A 219 6.69 1.54 -20.69
CA ARG A 219 6.35 2.84 -21.28
C ARG A 219 4.86 2.84 -21.63
N VAL A 220 4.19 3.93 -21.28
CA VAL A 220 2.84 4.19 -21.79
C VAL A 220 2.93 5.09 -22.99
N ARG A 221 2.26 4.70 -24.08
CA ARG A 221 1.95 5.60 -25.19
C ARG A 221 0.71 6.39 -24.81
N LEU A 222 0.90 7.68 -24.57
CA LEU A 222 -0.19 8.64 -24.52
C LEU A 222 -0.48 9.05 -25.96
N TRP A 223 -1.70 8.85 -26.43
CA TRP A 223 -2.16 9.51 -27.65
C TRP A 223 -2.40 10.97 -27.28
N ALA A 224 -1.51 11.85 -27.72
CA ALA A 224 -1.85 13.26 -27.84
C ALA A 224 -2.62 13.38 -29.16
N GLY A 225 -3.90 13.73 -29.07
CA GLY A 225 -4.73 14.06 -30.24
C GLY A 225 -4.25 15.32 -30.94
#